data_AF-A0A937FW62-F1
#
_entry.id   AF-A0A937FW62-F1
#
_cell.length_a   1.000
_cell.length_b   1.000
_cell.length_c   1.000
_cell.angle_alpha   90.00
_cell.angle_beta   90.00
_cell.angle_gamma   90.00
#
_symmetry.space_group_name_H-M   'P 1'
#
loop_
_entity.id
_entity.type
_entity.pdbx_description
1 polymer ?
#
loop_
_entity_poly.entity_id
_entity_poly.type
_entity_poly.pdbx_seq_one_letter_code
_entity_poly.pdbx_strand_id
1 'polypeptide(L)' 'MNGLLVPAVMEGHKFEADSIGDLRYRAEFSKALFSEEAPDQSLFMMPENAEVDSLHVQ' A
#
# COMPACT_ATOMS: atom_id res chain seq x y z
N MET A 1 0.32 -16.86 -15.55
CA MET A 1 0.36 -16.02 -14.32
C MET A 1 0.00 -16.85 -13.08
N ASN A 2 0.92 -17.75 -12.74
CA ASN A 2 1.35 -18.35 -11.47
C ASN A 2 0.38 -18.56 -10.28
N GLY A 3 -0.95 -18.51 -10.44
CA GLY A 3 -1.89 -18.84 -9.34
C GLY A 3 -1.97 -17.79 -8.22
N LEU A 4 -1.57 -16.55 -8.50
CA LEU A 4 -1.68 -15.45 -7.54
C LEU A 4 -3.15 -15.06 -7.33
N LEU A 5 -3.54 -14.92 -6.08
CA LEU A 5 -4.86 -14.46 -5.66
C LEU A 5 -4.78 -13.02 -5.15
N VAL A 6 -5.74 -12.18 -5.52
CA VAL A 6 -5.84 -10.80 -5.02
C VAL A 6 -7.03 -10.70 -4.09
N PRO A 7 -6.86 -10.10 -2.88
CA PRO A 7 -7.99 -9.79 -2.03
C PRO A 7 -8.90 -8.76 -2.69
N ALA A 8 -10.20 -8.99 -2.69
CA ALA A 8 -11.18 -8.00 -3.16
C ALA A 8 -11.40 -6.89 -2.13
N VAL A 9 -11.18 -7.18 -0.84
CA VAL A 9 -11.41 -6.26 0.28
C VAL A 9 -10.32 -6.45 1.32
N MET A 10 -9.88 -5.36 1.93
CA MET A 10 -9.05 -5.34 3.13
C MET A 10 -9.71 -4.49 4.19
N GLU A 11 -9.74 -5.00 5.42
CA GLU A 11 -10.30 -4.32 6.58
C GLU A 11 -9.20 -4.11 7.62
N GLY A 12 -9.09 -2.88 8.12
CA GLY A 12 -8.17 -2.51 9.18
C GLY A 12 -8.92 -2.34 10.48
N HIS A 13 -8.55 -3.13 11.48
CA HIS A 13 -9.16 -3.11 12.81
C HIS A 13 -8.21 -2.52 13.85
N LYS A 14 -8.78 -2.03 14.95
CA LYS A 14 -8.01 -1.72 16.16
C LYS A 14 -7.47 -3.04 16.74
N PHE A 15 -6.20 -3.08 17.10
CA PHE A 15 -5.62 -4.21 17.84
C PHE A 15 -5.14 -3.73 19.21
N GLU A 16 -5.73 -4.27 20.27
CA GLU A 16 -5.36 -3.97 21.66
C GLU A 16 -5.58 -5.21 22.53
N ALA A 17 -4.72 -5.38 23.54
CA ALA A 17 -4.79 -6.47 24.52
C ALA A 17 -5.01 -7.85 23.87
N ASP A 18 -4.22 -8.14 22.83
CA ASP A 18 -4.26 -9.40 22.07
C ASP A 18 -5.61 -9.72 21.41
N SER A 19 -6.43 -8.69 21.16
CA SER A 19 -7.75 -8.83 20.56
C SER A 19 -7.94 -7.92 19.34
N ILE A 20 -8.67 -8.45 18.35
CA ILE A 20 -9.14 -7.68 17.20
C ILE A 20 -10.44 -6.98 17.61
N GLY A 21 -10.40 -5.66 17.65
CA GLY A 21 -11.52 -4.80 18.01
C GLY A 21 -12.18 -4.12 16.81
N ASP A 22 -12.61 -2.89 17.02
CA ASP A 22 -13.44 -2.14 16.06
C ASP A 22 -12.77 -1.93 14.70
N LEU A 23 -13.58 -2.00 13.64
CA LEU A 23 -13.20 -1.63 12.28
C LEU A 23 -12.86 -0.13 12.22
N ARG A 24 -11.72 0.20 11.61
CA ARG A 24 -11.22 1.58 11.42
C ARG A 24 -11.25 2.03 9.98
N TYR A 25 -10.92 1.14 9.06
CA TYR A 25 -10.96 1.44 7.63
C TYR A 25 -11.23 0.18 6.82
N ARG A 26 -11.78 0.39 5.63
CA ARG A 26 -12.04 -0.65 4.65
C ARG A 26 -11.61 -0.15 3.28
N ALA A 27 -10.87 -0.97 2.56
CA ALA A 27 -10.42 -0.72 1.21
C ALA A 27 -10.94 -1.82 0.29
N GLU A 28 -11.57 -1.43 -0.81
CA GLU A 28 -12.01 -2.35 -1.86
C GLU A 28 -11.05 -2.26 -3.04
N PHE A 29 -10.58 -3.42 -3.50
CA PHE A 29 -9.71 -3.53 -4.66
C PHE A 29 -10.55 -3.90 -5.87
N SER A 30 -10.43 -3.11 -6.93
CA SER A 30 -11.07 -3.40 -8.21
C SER A 30 -10.07 -3.26 -9.34
N LYS A 31 -10.26 -4.05 -10.41
CA LYS A 31 -9.44 -4.01 -11.63
C LYS A 31 -7.94 -4.24 -11.35
N ALA A 32 -7.61 -5.12 -10.42
CA ALA A 32 -6.24 -5.51 -10.18
C ALA A 32 -5.67 -6.20 -11.42
N LEU A 33 -4.57 -5.65 -11.94
CA LEU A 33 -3.84 -6.19 -13.07
C LEU A 33 -2.48 -6.64 -12.59
N PHE A 34 -2.06 -7.79 -13.08
CA PHE A 34 -0.75 -8.33 -12.86
C PHE A 34 -0.01 -8.30 -14.18
N SER A 35 1.27 -7.95 -14.13
CA SER A 35 2.14 -7.94 -15.28
C SER A 35 3.47 -8.58 -14.90
N GLU A 36 4.08 -9.27 -15.86
CA GLU A 36 5.49 -9.70 -15.77
C GLU A 36 6.42 -8.56 -16.20
N GLU A 37 5.89 -7.55 -16.90
CA GLU A 37 6.63 -6.35 -17.26
C GLU A 37 6.84 -5.47 -16.03
N ALA A 38 8.08 -5.06 -15.82
CA ALA A 38 8.41 -4.13 -14.76
C ALA A 38 7.77 -2.76 -15.03
N PRO A 39 7.25 -2.07 -14.00
CA PRO A 39 6.74 -0.71 -14.16
C PRO A 39 7.89 0.25 -14.53
N ASP A 40 7.52 1.31 -15.25
CA ASP A 40 8.46 2.36 -15.64
C ASP A 40 9.09 3.01 -14.40
N GLN A 41 10.41 3.13 -14.39
CA GLN A 41 11.18 3.70 -13.27
C GLN A 41 10.83 5.17 -13.02
N SER A 42 10.38 5.90 -14.04
CA SER A 42 9.96 7.30 -13.91
C SER A 42 8.77 7.49 -12.96
N LEU A 43 7.95 6.45 -12.73
CA LEU A 43 6.86 6.48 -11.75
C LEU A 43 7.34 6.61 -10.31
N PHE A 44 8.60 6.25 -10.04
CA PHE A 44 9.19 6.24 -8.70
C PHE A 44 10.25 7.33 -8.52
N MET A 45 10.49 8.15 -9.55
CA MET A 45 11.43 9.25 -9.47
C MET A 45 10.89 10.39 -8.62
N MET A 46 11.79 11.05 -7.88
CA MET A 46 11.47 12.27 -7.17
C MET A 46 11.08 13.36 -8.19
N PRO A 47 9.94 14.06 -8.00
CA PRO A 47 9.58 15.20 -8.85
C PRO A 47 10.63 16.30 -8.82
N GLU A 48 10.75 17.07 -9.91
CA GLU A 48 11.82 18.07 -10.12
C GLU A 48 11.95 19.12 -9.00
N ASN A 49 10.84 19.45 -8.33
CA ASN A 49 10.80 20.44 -7.25
C ASN A 49 10.42 19.83 -5.90
N ALA A 50 10.51 18.51 -5.74
CA ALA A 50 10.27 17.87 -4.46
C ALA A 50 11.52 17.98 -3.57
N GLU A 51 11.30 18.25 -2.30
CA GLU A 51 12.32 18.29 -1.26
C GLU A 51 12.13 17.10 -0.32
N VAL A 52 13.24 16.47 0.07
CA VAL A 52 13.23 15.47 1.14
C VAL A 52 13.59 16.19 2.43
N ASP A 53 12.58 16.51 3.24
CA ASP A 53 12.80 16.98 4.61
C ASP A 53 13.31 15.79 5.44
N SER A 54 14.63 15.70 5.56
CA SER A 54 15.27 14.68 6.36
C SER A 54 15.14 15.06 7.83
N LEU A 55 14.33 14.28 8.57
CA LEU A 55 14.20 14.37 10.03
C LEU A 55 15.59 14.21 10.66
N HIS A 56 16.25 15.33 10.96
CA HIS A 56 17.39 15.36 11.85
C HIS A 56 16.84 15.28 13.28
N VAL A 57 16.86 14.08 13.85
CA VAL A 57 16.60 13.91 15.28
C VAL A 57 17.76 14.59 16.02
N GLN A 58 17.49 15.76 16.62
CA GLN A 58 18.39 16.40 17.60
C GLN A 58 18.27 15.72 18.97
#